data_AF-A0A9W6FUI4-F1
#
_entry.id   AF-A0A9W6FUI4-F1
#
_cell.length_a   1.000
_cell.length_b   1.000
_cell.length_c   1.000
_cell.angle_alpha   90.00
_cell.angle_beta   90.00
_cell.angle_gamma   90.00
#
_symmetry.space_group_name_H-M   'P 1'
#
loop_
_entity.id
_entity.type
_entity.pdbx_description
1 polymer ?
#
loop_
_entity_poly.entity_id
_entity_poly.type
_entity_poly.pdbx_seq_one_letter_code
_entity_poly.pdbx_strand_id
1 'polypeptide(L)'
;MGSLLPVLVIIGFIVLNAFFVAAEFALVGAPRAAIERRAIQGNRMAKRISSILHNPLLQDRYIATAQLGITFASLGLGMYGEHIFAVWIEGSMEKVSLPHWLAVHAVSSVLAVGILTYFHIVLGEMVPKSLALQYSERSALWIMPFMLWAKRAFYPLVISINGIGNLILKLMRVNRTLTTGYYLSTEELQYVVQESQAGGLLRAEEGRVLRDLLEFGELTAAEVMVPRVRMVGIRLDSPPEELKEIVRTSRHSRYPVYEGDLDNILGMVHIKDLLRLMLDGRHLSEKDLRRVPYVPETSNLDVVLAAMRRRRTHLAIVMDEYGGTAGLITIEDLFEEVVGDINEGVTEQPEMYWDSSGNLHVMGTVRIDEVGEALGIPLEHEEVYTVSGLVLMLLDRQPRVGNQVVYGNVKFEVISVRGHGVEECIVTPLSPSNSE
;
A
#
# COMPACT_ATOMS: atom_id res chain seq x y z
N MET A 1 26.31 27.53 52.90
CA MET A 1 24.88 27.36 52.51
C MET A 1 24.40 28.37 51.46
N GLY A 2 25.05 29.52 51.24
CA GLY A 2 24.58 30.53 50.28
C GLY A 2 24.76 30.24 48.78
N SER A 3 25.67 29.32 48.38
CA SER A 3 25.94 29.01 46.96
C SER A 3 25.15 27.83 46.40
N LEU A 4 24.51 27.00 47.25
CA LEU A 4 23.85 25.77 46.81
C LEU A 4 22.42 26.02 46.32
N LEU A 5 21.70 26.94 46.98
CA LEU A 5 20.32 27.28 46.66
C LEU A 5 20.16 27.81 45.22
N PRO A 6 21.00 28.74 44.73
CA PRO A 6 20.84 29.24 43.37
C PRO A 6 21.10 28.17 42.30
N VAL A 7 22.08 27.28 42.51
CA VAL A 7 22.32 26.14 41.62
C VAL A 7 21.10 25.21 41.57
N LEU A 8 20.49 24.91 42.72
CA LEU A 8 19.29 24.09 42.78
C LEU A 8 18.11 24.71 42.05
N VAL A 9 17.93 26.04 42.15
CA VAL A 9 16.88 26.77 41.42
C VAL A 9 17.12 26.70 39.91
N ILE A 10 18.36 26.89 39.47
CA ILE A 10 18.75 26.80 38.04
C ILE A 10 18.52 25.38 37.50
N ILE A 11 18.98 24.36 38.22
CA ILE A 11 18.71 22.95 37.86
C ILE A 11 17.20 22.70 37.83
N GLY A 12 16.45 23.24 38.79
CA GLY A 12 14.99 23.14 38.85
C GLY A 12 14.32 23.71 37.60
N PHE A 13 14.74 24.89 37.14
CA PHE A 13 14.22 25.47 35.89
C PHE A 13 14.61 24.65 34.65
N ILE A 14 15.84 24.13 34.57
CA ILE A 14 16.27 23.25 33.46
C ILE A 14 15.41 21.99 33.42
N VAL A 15 15.19 21.34 34.57
CA VAL A 15 14.35 20.13 34.67
C VAL A 15 12.90 20.44 34.35
N LEU A 16 12.38 21.60 34.78
CA LEU A 16 11.04 22.04 34.44
C LEU A 16 10.88 22.26 32.92
N ASN A 17 11.86 22.89 32.28
CA ASN A 17 11.89 23.06 30.83
C ASN A 17 11.92 21.69 30.13
N ALA A 18 12.84 20.82 30.55
CA ALA A 18 12.98 19.46 30.05
C ALA A 18 11.67 18.66 30.12
N PHE A 19 10.94 18.80 31.23
CA PHE A 19 9.64 18.16 31.42
C PHE A 19 8.62 18.61 30.36
N PHE A 20 8.50 19.92 30.10
CA PHE A 20 7.54 20.44 29.12
C PHE A 20 7.96 20.14 27.68
N VAL A 21 9.26 20.20 27.37
CA VAL A 21 9.80 19.76 26.07
C VAL A 21 9.47 18.28 25.84
N ALA A 22 9.73 17.43 26.84
CA ALA A 22 9.41 16.01 26.74
C ALA A 22 7.89 15.78 26.56
N ALA A 23 7.04 16.58 27.22
CA ALA A 23 5.59 16.50 27.08
C ALA A 23 5.12 16.78 25.63
N GLU A 24 5.64 17.86 25.04
CA GLU A 24 5.31 18.27 23.66
C GLU A 24 5.74 17.20 22.66
N PHE A 25 7.01 16.80 22.69
CA PHE A 25 7.55 15.86 21.71
C PHE A 25 7.08 14.42 21.93
N ALA A 26 6.74 14.02 23.15
CA ALA A 26 6.13 12.72 23.38
C ALA A 26 4.71 12.63 22.79
N LEU A 27 3.93 13.72 22.82
CA LEU A 27 2.62 13.74 22.16
C LEU A 27 2.76 13.72 20.63
N VAL A 28 3.68 14.52 20.08
CA VAL A 28 3.92 14.61 18.63
C VAL A 28 4.46 13.29 18.07
N GLY A 29 5.37 12.64 18.80
CA GLY A 29 6.00 11.38 18.37
C GLY A 29 5.18 10.12 18.69
N ALA A 30 4.06 10.21 19.40
CA ALA A 30 3.29 9.03 19.81
C ALA A 30 2.49 8.45 18.63
N PRO A 31 2.72 7.17 18.25
CA PRO A 31 1.92 6.54 17.19
C PRO A 31 0.46 6.42 17.61
N ARG A 32 -0.47 6.98 16.81
CA ARG A 32 -1.92 7.01 17.13
C ARG A 32 -2.46 5.61 17.43
N ALA A 33 -2.16 4.64 16.55
CA ALA A 33 -2.59 3.25 16.70
C ALA A 33 -2.09 2.59 18.00
N ALA A 34 -0.87 2.88 18.45
CA ALA A 34 -0.33 2.32 19.69
C ALA A 34 -1.07 2.87 20.93
N ILE A 35 -1.34 4.18 20.96
CA ILE A 35 -2.10 4.83 22.02
C ILE A 35 -3.55 4.33 22.06
N GLU A 36 -4.19 4.19 20.89
CA GLU A 36 -5.55 3.64 20.78
C GLU A 36 -5.63 2.21 21.29
N ARG A 37 -4.66 1.35 20.91
CA ARG A 37 -4.58 -0.02 21.41
C ARG A 37 -4.54 -0.07 22.93
N ARG A 38 -3.72 0.77 23.57
CA ARG A 38 -3.66 0.91 25.05
C ARG A 38 -4.97 1.43 25.64
N ALA A 39 -5.64 2.33 24.94
CA ALA A 39 -6.93 2.89 25.36
C ALA A 39 -8.04 1.82 25.36
N ILE A 40 -8.07 0.96 24.33
CA ILE A 40 -8.98 -0.20 24.23
C ILE A 40 -8.69 -1.20 25.34
N GLN A 41 -7.41 -1.44 25.66
CA GLN A 41 -6.97 -2.28 26.79
C GLN A 41 -7.31 -1.70 28.18
N GLY A 42 -8.00 -0.56 28.27
CA GLY A 42 -8.51 0.00 29.51
C GLY A 42 -7.63 1.05 30.18
N ASN A 43 -6.49 1.44 29.59
CA ASN A 43 -5.63 2.48 30.17
C ASN A 43 -6.31 3.86 30.09
N ARG A 44 -6.59 4.45 31.27
CA ARG A 44 -7.28 5.75 31.39
C ARG A 44 -6.47 6.92 30.82
N MET A 45 -5.14 6.90 30.93
CA MET A 45 -4.28 7.95 30.37
C MET A 45 -4.21 7.83 28.86
N ALA A 46 -4.11 6.62 28.33
CA ALA A 46 -4.16 6.37 26.89
C ALA A 46 -5.47 6.89 26.27
N LYS A 47 -6.62 6.67 26.93
CA LYS A 47 -7.92 7.23 26.49
C LYS A 47 -7.89 8.76 26.39
N ARG A 48 -7.25 9.44 27.35
CA ARG A 48 -7.12 10.91 27.34
C ARG A 48 -6.20 11.39 26.22
N ILE A 49 -5.05 10.75 26.05
CA ILE A 49 -4.10 11.08 24.97
C ILE A 49 -4.77 10.85 23.61
N SER A 50 -5.46 9.72 23.44
CA SER A 50 -6.24 9.42 22.24
C SER A 50 -7.25 10.54 21.95
N SER A 51 -8.02 10.98 22.95
CA SER A 51 -8.97 12.09 22.78
C SER A 51 -8.29 13.41 22.40
N ILE A 52 -7.07 13.67 22.88
CA ILE A 52 -6.28 14.85 22.52
C ILE A 52 -5.82 14.74 21.06
N LEU A 53 -5.29 13.57 20.64
CA LEU A 53 -4.79 13.34 19.29
C LEU A 53 -5.88 13.36 18.20
N HIS A 54 -7.12 13.04 18.56
CA HIS A 54 -8.26 13.06 17.62
C HIS A 54 -8.95 14.42 17.50
N ASN A 55 -8.70 15.33 18.43
CA ASN A 55 -9.36 16.62 18.47
C ASN A 55 -8.32 17.74 18.32
N PRO A 56 -8.22 18.37 17.12
CA PRO A 56 -7.23 19.41 16.85
C PRO A 56 -7.25 20.55 17.88
N LEU A 57 -8.42 20.95 18.38
CA LEU A 57 -8.53 21.99 19.40
C LEU A 57 -7.93 21.56 20.75
N LEU A 58 -8.08 20.28 21.12
CA LEU A 58 -7.48 19.75 22.34
C LEU A 58 -5.96 19.58 22.19
N GLN A 59 -5.52 19.16 21.00
CA GLN A 59 -4.10 19.07 20.65
C GLN A 59 -3.43 20.45 20.69
N ASP A 60 -4.00 21.46 20.03
CA ASP A 60 -3.52 22.84 20.05
C ASP A 60 -3.41 23.38 21.47
N ARG A 61 -4.44 23.15 22.30
CA ARG A 61 -4.42 23.57 23.71
C ARG A 61 -3.36 22.86 24.52
N TYR A 62 -3.10 21.58 24.24
CA TYR A 62 -2.05 20.82 24.91
C TYR A 62 -0.67 21.35 24.56
N ILE A 63 -0.40 21.53 23.26
CA ILE A 63 0.86 22.08 22.76
C ILE A 63 1.08 23.49 23.31
N ALA A 64 0.06 24.36 23.26
CA ALA A 64 0.15 25.70 23.85
C ALA A 64 0.43 25.68 25.36
N THR A 65 -0.11 24.70 26.09
CA THR A 65 0.19 24.52 27.53
C THR A 65 1.67 24.15 27.74
N ALA A 66 2.20 23.23 26.93
CA ALA A 66 3.60 22.84 26.99
C ALA A 66 4.52 24.02 26.65
N GLN A 67 4.25 24.73 25.55
CA GLN A 67 5.01 25.89 25.10
C GLN A 67 5.03 27.03 26.12
N LEU A 68 3.91 27.26 26.82
CA LEU A 68 3.89 28.19 27.95
C LEU A 68 4.82 27.74 29.07
N GLY A 69 4.78 26.46 29.42
CA GLY A 69 5.68 25.88 30.41
C GLY A 69 7.16 26.02 30.05
N ILE A 70 7.52 25.72 28.80
CA ILE A 70 8.87 25.92 28.23
C ILE A 70 9.26 27.39 28.36
N THR A 71 8.40 28.30 27.93
CA THR A 71 8.67 29.74 27.95
C THR A 71 8.86 30.26 29.38
N PHE A 72 7.99 29.87 30.33
CA PHE A 72 8.14 30.25 31.74
C PHE A 72 9.42 29.71 32.36
N ALA A 73 9.77 28.44 32.07
CA ALA A 73 10.98 27.83 32.58
C ALA A 73 12.24 28.49 31.99
N SER A 74 12.24 28.74 30.67
CA SER A 74 13.34 29.38 29.93
C SER A 74 13.55 30.83 30.37
N LEU A 75 12.49 31.64 30.46
CA LEU A 75 12.58 33.02 30.93
C LEU A 75 12.98 33.10 32.41
N GLY A 76 12.41 32.22 33.25
CA GLY A 76 12.77 32.12 34.66
C GLY A 76 14.24 31.76 34.84
N LEU A 77 14.73 30.79 34.05
CA LEU A 77 16.14 30.42 34.01
C LEU A 77 17.02 31.59 33.56
N GLY A 78 16.66 32.28 32.47
CA GLY A 78 17.43 33.42 31.97
C GLY A 78 17.53 34.55 33.00
N MET A 79 16.38 35.02 33.50
CA MET A 79 16.31 36.13 34.46
C MET A 79 17.02 35.82 35.78
N TYR A 80 16.82 34.61 36.33
CA TYR A 80 17.42 34.23 37.61
C TYR A 80 18.88 33.78 37.44
N GLY A 81 19.15 32.96 36.44
CA GLY A 81 20.43 32.33 36.19
C GLY A 81 21.50 33.33 35.77
N GLU A 82 21.17 34.30 34.90
CA GLU A 82 22.11 35.35 34.48
C GLU A 82 22.62 36.14 35.69
N HIS A 83 21.71 36.66 36.52
CA HIS A 83 22.07 37.51 37.65
C HIS A 83 23.02 36.82 38.63
N ILE A 84 22.82 35.52 38.87
CA ILE A 84 23.65 34.74 39.78
C ILE A 84 24.99 34.36 39.14
N PHE A 85 24.97 33.84 37.90
CA PHE A 85 26.20 33.40 37.24
C PHE A 85 27.13 34.58 36.91
N ALA A 86 26.59 35.74 36.51
CA ALA A 86 27.39 36.93 36.25
C ALA A 86 28.19 37.35 37.50
N VAL A 87 27.54 37.41 38.67
CA VAL A 87 28.21 37.75 39.95
C VAL A 87 29.29 36.73 40.33
N TRP A 88 29.08 35.44 40.06
CA TRP A 88 30.09 34.41 40.32
C TRP A 88 31.30 34.50 39.39
N ILE A 89 31.08 34.84 38.12
CA ILE A 89 32.15 35.03 37.14
C ILE A 89 32.92 36.32 37.48
N GLU A 90 32.23 37.41 37.81
CA GLU A 90 32.83 38.69 38.25
C GLU A 90 33.75 38.50 39.45
N GLY A 91 33.29 37.83 40.52
CA GLY A 91 34.10 37.57 41.71
C GLY A 91 35.30 36.65 41.46
N SER A 92 35.29 35.88 40.37
CA SER A 92 36.43 35.09 39.92
C SER A 92 37.41 35.92 39.09
N MET A 93 36.90 36.87 38.30
CA MET A 93 37.69 37.79 37.46
C MET A 93 38.34 38.92 38.25
N GLU A 94 37.77 39.40 39.36
CA GLU A 94 38.40 40.42 40.22
C GLU A 94 39.75 39.96 40.83
N LYS A 95 39.96 38.64 40.93
CA LYS A 95 41.27 38.06 41.33
C LYS A 95 42.35 38.23 40.26
N VAL A 96 41.94 38.48 39.02
CA VAL A 96 42.80 38.77 37.88
C VAL A 96 42.69 40.27 37.64
N SER A 97 43.65 41.04 38.16
CA SER A 97 43.67 42.51 38.18
C SER A 97 43.48 43.17 36.80
N LEU A 98 42.23 43.25 36.33
CA LEU A 98 41.81 43.90 35.09
C LEU A 98 41.21 45.28 35.42
N PRO A 99 41.77 46.38 34.88
CA PRO A 99 41.50 47.73 35.38
C PRO A 99 40.22 48.40 34.83
N HIS A 100 39.22 47.66 34.31
CA HIS A 100 37.96 48.25 33.81
C HIS A 100 36.73 47.46 34.27
N TRP A 101 36.05 47.97 35.30
CA TRP A 101 34.81 47.42 35.87
C TRP A 101 33.75 47.11 34.80
N LEU A 102 33.50 48.04 33.87
CA LEU A 102 32.50 47.89 32.82
C LEU A 102 32.81 46.73 31.85
N ALA A 103 34.09 46.50 31.54
CA ALA A 103 34.50 45.41 30.67
C ALA A 103 34.36 44.05 31.36
N VAL A 104 34.64 43.97 32.67
CA VAL A 104 34.48 42.75 33.46
C VAL A 104 33.01 42.37 33.59
N HIS A 105 32.12 43.32 33.88
CA HIS A 105 30.67 43.07 33.95
C HIS A 105 30.11 42.59 32.60
N ALA A 106 30.40 43.29 31.51
CA ALA A 106 29.89 42.92 30.18
C ALA A 106 30.37 41.53 29.73
N VAL A 107 31.66 41.21 29.92
CA VAL A 107 32.23 39.90 29.57
C VAL A 107 31.65 38.80 30.46
N SER A 108 31.47 39.07 31.75
CA SER A 108 30.88 38.11 32.70
C SER A 108 29.41 37.80 32.38
N SER A 109 28.61 38.81 32.03
CA SER A 109 27.22 38.60 31.59
C SER A 109 27.15 37.79 30.30
N VAL A 110 27.97 38.11 29.29
CA VAL A 110 27.99 37.36 28.02
C VAL A 110 28.40 35.90 28.24
N LEU A 111 29.43 35.65 29.07
CA LEU A 111 29.85 34.30 29.42
C LEU A 111 28.77 33.56 30.23
N ALA A 112 28.14 34.22 31.20
CA ALA A 112 27.06 33.66 31.99
C ALA A 112 25.89 33.23 31.10
N VAL A 113 25.39 34.12 30.24
CA VAL A 113 24.31 33.83 29.30
C VAL A 113 24.72 32.71 28.33
N GLY A 114 25.95 32.74 27.80
CA GLY A 114 26.45 31.71 26.88
C GLY A 114 26.48 30.32 27.52
N ILE A 115 27.06 30.20 28.71
CA ILE A 115 27.13 28.94 29.47
C ILE A 115 25.72 28.45 29.83
N LEU A 116 24.88 29.35 30.36
CA LEU A 116 23.51 29.02 30.75
C LEU A 116 22.68 28.55 29.55
N THR A 117 22.81 29.24 28.41
CA THR A 117 22.13 28.89 27.16
C THR A 117 22.59 27.54 26.65
N TYR A 118 23.90 27.26 26.68
CA TYR A 118 24.44 25.95 26.28
C TYR A 118 23.84 24.82 27.11
N PHE A 119 23.88 24.91 28.44
CA PHE A 119 23.31 23.88 29.31
C PHE A 119 21.78 23.79 29.18
N HIS A 120 21.10 24.92 29.01
CA HIS A 120 19.66 24.94 28.76
C HIS A 120 19.28 24.23 27.47
N ILE A 121 19.95 24.52 26.35
CA ILE A 121 19.68 23.87 25.07
C ILE A 121 20.00 22.38 25.16
N VAL A 122 21.15 22.00 25.70
CA VAL A 122 21.57 20.59 25.74
C VAL A 122 20.69 19.77 26.69
N LEU A 123 20.59 20.19 27.96
CA LEU A 123 19.91 19.42 29.01
C LEU A 123 18.41 19.71 29.11
N GLY A 124 18.02 20.96 28.84
CA GLY A 124 16.64 21.42 28.93
C GLY A 124 15.84 21.14 27.66
N GLU A 125 16.47 20.96 26.50
CA GLU A 125 15.76 20.79 25.24
C GLU A 125 16.20 19.56 24.43
N MET A 126 17.47 19.47 24.02
CA MET A 126 17.96 18.46 23.09
C MET A 126 17.85 17.03 23.64
N VAL A 127 18.34 16.80 24.87
CA VAL A 127 18.28 15.48 25.51
C VAL A 127 16.83 15.04 25.79
N PRO A 128 15.97 15.86 26.44
CA PRO A 128 14.58 15.49 26.68
C PRO A 128 13.78 15.26 25.39
N LYS A 129 14.00 16.08 24.37
CA LYS A 129 13.38 15.91 23.04
C LYS A 129 13.74 14.57 22.42
N SER A 130 15.03 14.22 22.40
CA SER A 130 15.50 12.95 21.83
C SER A 130 14.90 11.74 22.56
N LEU A 131 14.88 11.78 23.90
CA LEU A 131 14.28 10.72 24.72
C LEU A 131 12.77 10.61 24.51
N ALA A 132 12.07 11.75 24.42
CA ALA A 132 10.63 11.78 24.21
C ALA A 132 10.23 11.26 22.82
N LEU A 133 11.04 11.48 21.79
CA LEU A 133 10.80 10.94 20.46
C LEU A 133 11.08 9.43 20.39
N GLN A 134 12.17 8.96 21.01
CA GLN A 134 12.51 7.54 21.02
C GLN A 134 11.52 6.70 21.85
N TYR A 135 11.03 7.25 22.97
CA TYR A 135 10.12 6.55 23.89
C TYR A 135 8.78 7.28 24.02
N SER A 136 8.19 7.68 22.89
CA SER A 136 7.02 8.56 22.84
C SER A 136 5.79 8.02 23.55
N GLU A 137 5.41 6.75 23.32
CA GLU A 137 4.26 6.13 23.99
C GLU A 137 4.41 6.15 25.52
N ARG A 138 5.56 5.68 26.02
CA ARG A 138 5.83 5.57 27.46
C ARG A 138 5.91 6.94 28.11
N SER A 139 6.60 7.88 27.47
CA SER A 139 6.78 9.24 27.96
C SER A 139 5.45 9.98 28.01
N ALA A 140 4.63 9.87 26.94
CA ALA A 140 3.32 10.52 26.89
C ALA A 140 2.39 10.02 28.01
N LEU A 141 2.36 8.70 28.26
CA LEU A 141 1.54 8.11 29.33
C LEU A 141 1.99 8.55 30.72
N TRP A 142 3.30 8.62 30.97
CA TRP A 142 3.84 8.99 32.28
C TRP A 142 3.72 10.49 32.57
N ILE A 143 3.90 11.34 31.56
CA ILE A 143 3.83 12.80 31.68
C ILE A 143 2.38 13.29 31.76
N MET A 144 1.42 12.53 31.21
CA MET A 144 0.03 12.98 31.07
C MET A 144 -0.63 13.50 32.35
N PRO A 145 -0.51 12.85 33.53
CA PRO A 145 -1.12 13.34 34.77
C PRO A 145 -0.65 14.75 35.15
N PHE A 146 0.65 15.02 35.01
CA PHE A 146 1.26 16.30 35.32
C PHE A 146 0.82 17.38 34.34
N MET A 147 0.73 17.04 33.05
CA MET A 147 0.22 17.97 32.03
C MET A 147 -1.25 18.33 32.22
N LEU A 148 -2.07 17.45 32.80
CA LEU A 148 -3.46 17.76 33.14
C LEU A 148 -3.56 18.79 34.27
N TRP A 149 -2.63 18.74 35.22
CA TRP A 149 -2.50 19.75 36.26
C TRP A 149 -2.02 21.08 35.67
N ALA A 150 -0.96 21.06 34.86
CA ALA A 150 -0.42 22.25 34.19
C ALA A 150 -1.48 22.91 33.29
N LYS A 151 -2.27 22.13 32.56
CA LYS A 151 -3.42 22.60 31.77
C LYS A 151 -4.40 23.38 32.63
N ARG A 152 -4.68 22.94 33.86
CA ARG A 152 -5.60 23.64 34.76
C ARG A 152 -4.99 24.93 35.31
N ALA A 153 -3.70 24.93 35.62
CA ALA A 153 -2.97 26.11 36.07
C ALA A 153 -2.88 27.19 34.98
N PHE A 154 -2.53 26.80 33.75
CA PHE A 154 -2.36 27.72 32.62
C PHE A 154 -3.64 27.97 31.82
N TYR A 155 -4.77 27.37 32.20
CA TYR A 155 -6.04 27.48 31.48
C TYR A 155 -6.42 28.90 31.03
N PRO A 156 -6.44 29.94 31.91
CA PRO A 156 -6.85 31.28 31.48
C PRO A 156 -5.88 31.89 30.47
N LEU A 157 -4.58 31.64 30.62
CA LEU A 157 -3.54 32.17 29.73
C LEU A 157 -3.59 31.48 28.36
N VAL A 158 -3.74 30.15 28.34
CA VAL A 158 -3.87 29.37 27.10
C VAL A 158 -5.08 29.80 26.28
N ILE A 159 -6.22 30.08 26.92
CA ILE A 159 -7.42 30.55 26.21
C ILE A 159 -7.22 31.94 25.65
N SER A 160 -6.62 32.85 26.43
CA SER A 160 -6.35 34.21 25.99
C SER A 160 -5.44 34.22 24.74
N ILE A 161 -4.32 33.49 24.78
CA ILE A 161 -3.38 33.42 23.66
C ILE A 161 -4.00 32.78 22.43
N ASN A 162 -4.73 31.66 22.59
CA ASN A 162 -5.43 31.03 21.46
C ASN A 162 -6.52 31.94 20.87
N GLY A 163 -7.21 32.71 21.71
CA GLY A 163 -8.19 33.69 21.26
C GLY A 163 -7.55 34.79 20.41
N ILE A 164 -6.41 35.34 20.85
CA ILE A 164 -5.64 36.33 20.09
C ILE A 164 -5.11 35.72 18.79
N GLY A 165 -4.56 34.50 18.83
CA GLY A 165 -4.08 33.80 17.63
C GLY A 165 -5.19 33.60 16.60
N ASN A 166 -6.37 33.15 17.04
CA ASN A 166 -7.53 33.01 16.15
C ASN A 166 -8.02 34.34 15.58
N LEU A 167 -7.94 35.43 16.36
CA LEU A 167 -8.27 36.77 15.88
C LEU A 167 -7.31 37.21 14.75
N ILE A 168 -6.01 37.00 14.94
CA ILE A 168 -4.99 37.31 13.93
C ILE A 168 -5.20 36.47 12.66
N LEU A 169 -5.44 35.16 12.81
CA LEU A 169 -5.69 34.27 11.67
C LEU A 169 -6.95 34.68 10.90
N LYS A 170 -8.01 35.10 11.61
CA LYS A 170 -9.23 35.63 11.00
C LYS A 170 -8.97 36.92 10.23
N LEU A 171 -8.12 37.81 10.75
CA LEU A 171 -7.69 39.03 10.05
C LEU A 171 -6.89 38.70 8.77
N MET A 172 -6.10 37.63 8.80
CA MET A 172 -5.37 37.10 7.63
C MET A 172 -6.24 36.26 6.68
N ARG A 173 -7.55 36.15 6.94
CA ARG A 173 -8.49 35.31 6.16
C ARG A 173 -8.12 33.82 6.11
N VAL A 174 -7.40 33.32 7.11
CA VAL A 174 -7.09 31.89 7.24
C VAL A 174 -8.22 31.23 8.04
N ASN A 175 -9.05 30.43 7.37
CA ASN A 175 -10.05 29.61 8.04
C ASN A 175 -9.40 28.36 8.63
N ARG A 176 -9.34 28.27 9.97
CA ARG A 176 -9.09 27.01 10.69
C ARG A 176 -10.32 26.11 10.56
N THR A 177 -10.56 25.56 9.38
CA THR A 177 -11.63 24.59 9.17
C THR A 177 -11.23 23.28 9.85
N LEU A 178 -11.98 22.90 10.90
CA LEU A 178 -11.83 21.65 11.67
C LEU A 178 -12.33 20.43 10.88
N THR A 179 -11.98 20.34 9.60
CA THR A 179 -12.45 19.29 8.70
C THR A 179 -11.26 18.57 8.10
N THR A 180 -10.87 17.49 8.77
CA THR A 180 -10.26 16.36 8.08
C THR A 180 -10.54 15.11 8.91
N GLY A 181 -11.73 14.52 8.69
CA GLY A 181 -11.69 13.08 8.51
C GLY A 181 -10.68 12.85 7.39
N TYR A 182 -9.60 12.14 7.66
CA TYR A 182 -8.64 11.75 6.64
C TYR A 182 -9.38 10.80 5.69
N TYR A 183 -10.12 11.37 4.75
CA TYR A 183 -10.64 10.63 3.61
C TYR A 183 -9.47 10.56 2.66
N LEU A 184 -8.86 9.37 2.56
CA LEU A 184 -7.85 9.13 1.56
C LEU A 184 -8.53 9.05 0.19
N SER A 185 -7.95 9.70 -0.82
CA SER A 185 -8.36 9.45 -2.20
C SER A 185 -7.91 8.05 -2.65
N THR A 186 -8.44 7.58 -3.78
CA THR A 186 -8.02 6.28 -4.36
C THR A 186 -6.52 6.26 -4.63
N GLU A 187 -5.96 7.36 -5.15
CA GLU A 187 -4.53 7.52 -5.43
C GLU A 187 -3.69 7.49 -4.14
N GLU A 188 -4.17 8.11 -3.07
CA GLU A 188 -3.49 8.07 -1.78
C GLU A 188 -3.55 6.66 -1.16
N LEU A 189 -4.65 5.91 -1.35
CA LEU A 189 -4.74 4.51 -0.94
C LEU A 189 -3.77 3.63 -1.73
N GLN A 190 -3.62 3.84 -3.04
CA GLN A 190 -2.62 3.14 -3.86
C GLN A 190 -1.20 3.43 -3.36
N TYR A 191 -0.90 4.68 -3.00
CA TYR A 191 0.39 5.05 -2.43
C TYR A 191 0.67 4.32 -1.11
N VAL A 192 -0.33 4.21 -0.22
CA VAL A 192 -0.20 3.46 1.04
C VAL A 192 0.08 1.98 0.79
N VAL A 193 -0.57 1.37 -0.20
CA VAL A 193 -0.32 -0.02 -0.62
C VAL A 193 1.13 -0.17 -1.11
N GLN A 194 1.60 0.75 -1.95
CA GLN A 194 2.95 0.74 -2.49
C GLN A 194 4.02 0.92 -1.40
N GLU A 195 3.83 1.85 -0.47
CA GLU A 195 4.74 2.06 0.67
C GLU A 195 4.79 0.82 1.58
N SER A 196 3.65 0.16 1.80
CA SER A 196 3.57 -1.08 2.58
C SER A 196 4.31 -2.25 1.91
N GLN A 197 4.26 -2.35 0.57
CA GLN A 197 5.05 -3.33 -0.19
C GLN A 197 6.55 -3.04 -0.11
N ALA A 198 6.96 -1.79 -0.33
CA ALA A 198 8.36 -1.39 -0.26
C ALA A 198 8.96 -1.60 1.15
N GLY A 199 8.14 -1.41 2.19
CA GLY A 199 8.50 -1.69 3.58
C GLY A 199 8.49 -3.18 3.97
N GLY A 200 8.15 -4.09 3.05
CA GLY A 200 8.09 -5.53 3.29
C GLY A 200 6.95 -5.98 4.22
N LEU A 201 5.96 -5.11 4.46
CA LEU A 201 4.78 -5.40 5.29
C LEU A 201 3.64 -6.04 4.50
N LEU A 202 3.70 -5.96 3.17
CA LEU A 202 2.70 -6.50 2.24
C LEU A 202 3.41 -7.25 1.11
N ARG A 203 2.95 -8.45 0.74
CA ARG A 203 3.55 -9.20 -0.37
C ARG A 203 3.27 -8.54 -1.72
N ALA A 204 4.06 -8.89 -2.73
CA ALA A 204 3.93 -8.37 -4.09
C ALA A 204 2.54 -8.69 -4.68
N GLU A 205 2.09 -9.92 -4.53
CA GLU A 205 0.79 -10.42 -5.01
C GLU A 205 -0.37 -9.76 -4.27
N GLU A 206 -0.28 -9.67 -2.95
CA GLU A 206 -1.33 -9.07 -2.10
C GLU A 206 -1.56 -7.59 -2.45
N GLY A 207 -0.48 -6.83 -2.66
CA GLY A 207 -0.61 -5.43 -3.05
C GLY A 207 -0.96 -5.23 -4.53
N ARG A 208 -0.71 -6.21 -5.41
CA ARG A 208 -1.25 -6.20 -6.78
C ARG A 208 -2.78 -6.28 -6.73
N VAL A 209 -3.33 -7.31 -6.09
CA VAL A 209 -4.78 -7.49 -5.95
C VAL A 209 -5.47 -6.27 -5.32
N LEU A 210 -4.84 -5.63 -4.32
CA LEU A 210 -5.37 -4.41 -3.71
C LEU A 210 -5.41 -3.21 -4.67
N ARG A 211 -4.43 -3.06 -5.56
CA ARG A 211 -4.46 -2.00 -6.58
C ARG A 211 -5.50 -2.30 -7.64
N ASP A 212 -5.55 -3.53 -8.12
CA ASP A 212 -6.52 -3.97 -9.14
C ASP A 212 -7.96 -3.79 -8.62
N LEU A 213 -8.21 -4.04 -7.33
CA LEU A 213 -9.49 -3.73 -6.66
C LEU A 213 -9.85 -2.25 -6.66
N LEU A 214 -8.87 -1.35 -6.51
CA LEU A 214 -9.10 0.09 -6.49
C LEU A 214 -9.37 0.62 -7.90
N GLU A 215 -8.79 0.00 -8.93
CA GLU A 215 -8.97 0.36 -10.34
C GLU A 215 -10.20 -0.31 -10.98
N PHE A 216 -10.70 -1.41 -10.40
CA PHE A 216 -11.86 -2.16 -10.90
C PHE A 216 -13.08 -1.28 -11.22
N GLY A 217 -13.33 -0.24 -10.41
CA GLY A 217 -14.46 0.67 -10.61
C GLY A 217 -14.30 1.59 -11.82
N GLU A 218 -13.08 1.84 -12.27
CA GLU A 218 -12.77 2.74 -13.40
C GLU A 218 -12.79 2.00 -14.74
N LEU A 219 -12.57 0.68 -14.73
CA LEU A 219 -12.64 -0.16 -15.93
C LEU A 219 -14.05 -0.20 -16.52
N THR A 220 -14.11 -0.25 -17.85
CA THR A 220 -15.33 -0.31 -18.64
C THR A 220 -15.59 -1.71 -19.18
N ALA A 221 -16.85 -1.97 -19.55
CA ALA A 221 -17.26 -3.22 -20.17
C ALA A 221 -16.48 -3.50 -21.47
N ALA A 222 -16.16 -2.46 -22.26
CA ALA A 222 -15.39 -2.59 -23.49
C ALA A 222 -13.98 -3.17 -23.26
N GLU A 223 -13.34 -2.83 -22.14
CA GLU A 223 -11.97 -3.23 -21.83
C GLU A 223 -11.86 -4.71 -21.44
N VAL A 224 -12.92 -5.26 -20.83
CA VAL A 224 -12.90 -6.62 -20.23
C VAL A 224 -13.72 -7.64 -21.04
N MET A 225 -14.66 -7.19 -21.88
CA MET A 225 -15.55 -8.11 -22.58
C MET A 225 -14.84 -9.13 -23.48
N VAL A 226 -15.45 -10.31 -23.60
CA VAL A 226 -15.20 -11.23 -24.69
C VAL A 226 -15.82 -10.64 -25.96
N PRO A 227 -15.03 -10.18 -26.94
CA PRO A 227 -15.53 -9.57 -28.16
C PRO A 227 -16.41 -10.52 -28.96
N ARG A 228 -17.38 -9.99 -29.69
CA ARG A 228 -18.34 -10.73 -30.53
C ARG A 228 -17.70 -11.84 -31.37
N VAL A 229 -16.56 -11.55 -31.99
CA VAL A 229 -15.84 -12.49 -32.88
C VAL A 229 -15.29 -13.72 -32.15
N ARG A 230 -15.14 -13.67 -30.83
CA ARG A 230 -14.71 -14.78 -29.96
C ARG A 230 -15.89 -15.44 -29.22
N MET A 231 -17.11 -14.94 -29.38
CA MET A 231 -18.28 -15.52 -28.71
C MET A 231 -18.67 -16.85 -29.35
N VAL A 232 -18.94 -17.85 -28.51
CA VAL A 232 -19.57 -19.11 -28.91
C VAL A 232 -21.04 -19.05 -28.52
N GLY A 233 -21.92 -18.76 -29.50
CA GLY A 233 -23.37 -18.73 -29.31
C GLY A 233 -24.06 -20.00 -29.80
N ILE A 234 -25.27 -20.24 -29.32
CA ILE A 234 -26.15 -21.33 -29.77
C ILE A 234 -27.39 -20.72 -30.43
N ARG A 235 -27.78 -21.24 -31.60
CA ARG A 235 -28.98 -20.79 -32.29
C ARG A 235 -30.24 -21.36 -31.61
N LEU A 236 -31.30 -20.57 -31.55
CA LEU A 236 -32.62 -21.06 -31.16
C LEU A 236 -33.05 -22.23 -32.08
N ASP A 237 -33.77 -23.21 -31.52
CA ASP A 237 -34.21 -24.42 -32.21
C ASP A 237 -33.11 -25.35 -32.73
N SER A 238 -31.85 -25.16 -32.31
CA SER A 238 -30.75 -26.08 -32.62
C SER A 238 -31.09 -27.52 -32.17
N PRO A 239 -30.96 -28.51 -33.07
CA PRO A 239 -31.23 -29.90 -32.75
C PRO A 239 -30.16 -30.47 -31.80
N PRO A 240 -30.48 -31.54 -31.06
CA PRO A 240 -29.57 -32.18 -30.10
C PRO A 240 -28.17 -32.50 -30.65
N GLU A 241 -28.06 -32.88 -31.92
CA GLU A 241 -26.77 -33.23 -32.54
C GLU A 241 -25.86 -32.00 -32.72
N GLU A 242 -26.42 -30.84 -33.07
CA GLU A 242 -25.66 -29.58 -33.17
C GLU A 242 -25.19 -29.15 -31.77
N LEU A 243 -26.05 -29.28 -30.76
CA LEU A 243 -25.69 -28.99 -29.36
C LEU A 243 -24.53 -29.88 -28.88
N LYS A 244 -24.52 -31.17 -29.25
CA LYS A 244 -23.40 -32.09 -28.96
C LYS A 244 -22.10 -31.62 -29.58
N GLU A 245 -22.13 -31.14 -30.81
CA GLU A 245 -20.92 -30.67 -31.48
C GLU A 245 -20.35 -29.40 -30.82
N ILE A 246 -21.22 -28.44 -30.49
CA ILE A 246 -20.82 -27.20 -29.81
C ILE A 246 -20.22 -27.51 -28.44
N VAL A 247 -20.88 -28.34 -27.63
CA VAL A 247 -20.40 -28.71 -26.28
C VAL A 247 -19.11 -29.55 -26.34
N ARG A 248 -18.86 -30.29 -27.41
CA ARG A 248 -17.61 -31.05 -27.58
C ARG A 248 -16.42 -30.17 -27.96
N THR A 249 -16.67 -29.12 -28.75
CA THR A 249 -15.62 -28.22 -29.25
C THR A 249 -15.33 -27.07 -28.29
N SER A 250 -16.34 -26.60 -27.55
CA SER A 250 -16.24 -25.49 -26.61
C SER A 250 -16.47 -25.95 -25.17
N ARG A 251 -15.65 -25.48 -24.22
CA ARG A 251 -15.71 -25.88 -22.81
C ARG A 251 -16.31 -24.79 -21.92
N HIS A 252 -17.46 -24.25 -22.30
CA HIS A 252 -18.11 -23.19 -21.54
C HIS A 252 -19.26 -23.73 -20.68
N SER A 253 -19.46 -23.09 -19.51
CA SER A 253 -20.59 -23.42 -18.64
C SER A 253 -21.89 -22.73 -19.05
N ARG A 254 -21.79 -21.64 -19.81
CA ARG A 254 -22.92 -20.78 -20.21
C ARG A 254 -22.74 -20.35 -21.66
N TYR A 255 -23.83 -20.40 -22.40
CA TYR A 255 -23.85 -20.06 -23.83
C TYR A 255 -24.92 -19.00 -24.08
N PRO A 256 -24.59 -17.88 -24.74
CA PRO A 256 -25.62 -16.96 -25.25
C PRO A 256 -26.44 -17.67 -26.33
N VAL A 257 -27.75 -17.47 -26.29
CA VAL A 257 -28.68 -18.05 -27.27
C VAL A 257 -29.25 -16.94 -28.13
N TYR A 258 -29.18 -17.12 -29.45
CA TYR A 258 -29.54 -16.09 -30.42
C TYR A 258 -30.54 -16.61 -31.46
N GLU A 259 -31.28 -15.69 -32.07
CA GLU A 259 -32.20 -15.98 -33.17
C GLU A 259 -31.79 -15.20 -34.42
N GLY A 260 -31.58 -15.90 -35.53
CA GLY A 260 -31.05 -15.31 -36.76
C GLY A 260 -29.54 -15.11 -36.67
N ASP A 261 -29.11 -14.04 -36.03
CA ASP A 261 -27.70 -13.66 -35.86
C ASP A 261 -27.37 -13.27 -34.41
N LEU A 262 -26.09 -13.04 -34.14
CA LEU A 262 -25.59 -12.66 -32.82
C LEU A 262 -26.01 -11.26 -32.36
N ASP A 263 -26.62 -10.42 -33.20
CA ASP A 263 -27.17 -9.13 -32.76
C ASP A 263 -28.50 -9.30 -32.02
N ASN A 264 -29.18 -10.43 -32.25
CA ASN A 264 -30.43 -10.77 -31.57
C ASN A 264 -30.22 -11.91 -30.55
N ILE A 265 -29.51 -11.59 -29.45
CA ILE A 265 -29.43 -12.48 -28.29
C ILE A 265 -30.78 -12.48 -27.57
N LEU A 266 -31.32 -13.65 -27.23
CA LEU A 266 -32.57 -13.81 -26.48
C LEU A 266 -32.34 -14.08 -24.98
N GLY A 267 -31.18 -14.64 -24.64
CA GLY A 267 -30.84 -15.05 -23.28
C GLY A 267 -29.56 -15.89 -23.24
N MET A 268 -29.43 -16.67 -22.16
CA MET A 268 -28.38 -17.68 -22.05
C MET A 268 -28.94 -19.02 -21.60
N VAL A 269 -28.21 -20.08 -21.91
CA VAL A 269 -28.49 -21.44 -21.44
C VAL A 269 -27.27 -21.99 -20.71
N HIS A 270 -27.51 -22.72 -19.62
CA HIS A 270 -26.46 -23.36 -18.85
C HIS A 270 -26.15 -24.75 -19.42
N ILE A 271 -24.88 -25.18 -19.38
CA ILE A 271 -24.46 -26.49 -19.89
C ILE A 271 -25.28 -27.66 -19.34
N LYS A 272 -25.56 -27.65 -18.03
CA LYS A 272 -26.43 -28.65 -17.38
C LYS A 272 -27.84 -28.74 -17.98
N ASP A 273 -28.38 -27.64 -18.50
CA ASP A 273 -29.71 -27.61 -19.12
C ASP A 273 -29.62 -28.10 -20.57
N LEU A 274 -28.55 -27.73 -21.29
CA LEU A 274 -28.21 -28.31 -22.60
C LEU A 274 -28.06 -29.83 -22.55
N LEU A 275 -27.30 -30.35 -21.58
CA LEU A 275 -27.10 -31.78 -21.39
C LEU A 275 -28.43 -32.54 -21.18
N ARG A 276 -29.41 -31.94 -20.48
CA ARG A 276 -30.75 -32.53 -20.33
C ARG A 276 -31.50 -32.57 -21.66
N LEU A 277 -31.47 -31.48 -22.43
CA LEU A 277 -32.11 -31.42 -23.75
C LEU A 277 -31.53 -32.47 -24.72
N MET A 278 -30.20 -32.65 -24.67
CA MET A 278 -29.50 -33.64 -25.48
C MET A 278 -29.87 -35.08 -25.10
N LEU A 279 -30.07 -35.37 -23.81
CA LEU A 279 -30.54 -36.68 -23.33
C LEU A 279 -32.00 -36.94 -23.67
N ASP A 280 -32.85 -35.91 -23.59
CA ASP A 280 -34.27 -35.98 -23.92
C ASP A 280 -34.54 -36.02 -25.45
N GLY A 281 -33.52 -35.74 -26.27
CA GLY A 281 -33.66 -35.60 -27.73
C GLY A 281 -34.51 -34.40 -28.14
N ARG A 282 -34.56 -33.34 -27.32
CA ARG A 282 -35.36 -32.14 -27.56
C ARG A 282 -34.53 -31.00 -28.13
N HIS A 283 -35.18 -30.19 -28.96
CA HIS A 283 -34.59 -28.94 -29.46
C HIS A 283 -34.53 -27.90 -28.33
N LEU A 284 -33.57 -26.98 -28.43
CA LEU A 284 -33.50 -25.82 -27.56
C LEU A 284 -34.66 -24.86 -27.84
N SER A 285 -35.43 -24.51 -26.81
CA SER A 285 -36.57 -23.61 -26.92
C SER A 285 -36.42 -22.38 -26.01
N GLU A 286 -37.23 -21.33 -26.24
CA GLU A 286 -37.23 -20.12 -25.40
C GLU A 286 -37.47 -20.41 -23.90
N LYS A 287 -38.18 -21.50 -23.58
CA LYS A 287 -38.51 -21.88 -22.20
C LYS A 287 -37.29 -22.33 -21.39
N ASP A 288 -36.23 -22.75 -22.09
CA ASP A 288 -34.99 -23.22 -21.49
C ASP A 288 -34.01 -22.05 -21.21
N LEU A 289 -34.36 -20.83 -21.67
CA LEU A 289 -33.50 -19.66 -21.59
C LEU A 289 -33.63 -18.92 -20.27
N ARG A 290 -32.50 -18.42 -19.80
CA ARG A 290 -32.40 -17.49 -18.68
C ARG A 290 -32.10 -16.10 -19.21
N ARG A 291 -32.84 -15.10 -18.73
CA ARG A 291 -32.66 -13.71 -19.15
C ARG A 291 -31.31 -13.17 -18.67
N VAL A 292 -30.63 -12.42 -19.54
CA VAL A 292 -29.38 -11.72 -19.26
C VAL A 292 -29.59 -10.20 -19.31
N PRO A 293 -28.84 -9.40 -18.53
CA PRO A 293 -28.81 -7.95 -18.70
C PRO A 293 -28.03 -7.58 -19.95
N TYR A 294 -28.41 -6.45 -20.53
CA TYR A 294 -27.68 -5.78 -21.60
C TYR A 294 -27.07 -4.52 -21.02
N VAL A 295 -25.80 -4.28 -21.31
CA VAL A 295 -25.04 -3.14 -20.81
C VAL A 295 -24.31 -2.47 -21.99
N PRO A 296 -24.26 -1.14 -22.05
CA PRO A 296 -23.40 -0.44 -23.01
C PRO A 296 -21.92 -0.77 -22.77
N GLU A 297 -21.11 -0.74 -23.83
CA GLU A 297 -19.64 -0.89 -23.77
C GLU A 297 -18.95 0.11 -22.83
N THR A 298 -19.55 1.29 -22.66
CA THR A 298 -19.06 2.36 -21.78
C THR A 298 -19.41 2.18 -20.29
N SER A 299 -20.12 1.10 -19.93
CA SER A 299 -20.53 0.88 -18.55
C SER A 299 -19.34 0.45 -17.69
N ASN A 300 -19.14 1.11 -16.55
CA ASN A 300 -18.17 0.67 -15.54
C ASN A 300 -18.49 -0.73 -15.00
N LEU A 301 -17.46 -1.50 -14.64
CA LEU A 301 -17.63 -2.90 -14.22
C LEU A 301 -18.49 -3.07 -12.95
N ASP A 302 -18.50 -2.09 -12.05
CA ASP A 302 -19.37 -2.09 -10.86
C ASP A 302 -20.87 -2.04 -11.24
N VAL A 303 -21.21 -1.28 -12.28
CA VAL A 303 -22.55 -1.22 -12.88
C VAL A 303 -22.89 -2.53 -13.55
N VAL A 304 -21.96 -3.13 -14.29
CA VAL A 304 -22.14 -4.45 -14.94
C VAL A 304 -22.40 -5.53 -13.89
N LEU A 305 -21.56 -5.61 -12.85
CA LEU A 305 -21.71 -6.53 -11.74
C LEU A 305 -23.05 -6.34 -11.01
N ALA A 306 -23.46 -5.10 -10.78
CA ALA A 306 -24.76 -4.79 -10.19
C ALA A 306 -25.93 -5.24 -11.07
N ALA A 307 -25.83 -5.08 -12.39
CA ALA A 307 -26.85 -5.55 -13.33
C ALA A 307 -26.98 -7.09 -13.33
N MET A 308 -25.84 -7.79 -13.33
CA MET A 308 -25.77 -9.26 -13.24
C MET A 308 -26.38 -9.76 -11.92
N ARG A 309 -26.03 -9.13 -10.79
CA ARG A 309 -26.61 -9.45 -9.46
C ARG A 309 -28.13 -9.24 -9.42
N ARG A 310 -28.64 -8.14 -9.97
CA ARG A 310 -30.10 -7.87 -10.04
C ARG A 310 -30.83 -8.94 -10.85
N ARG A 311 -30.24 -9.39 -11.95
CA ARG A 311 -30.80 -10.45 -12.82
C ARG A 311 -30.49 -11.87 -12.34
N ARG A 312 -29.67 -12.03 -11.29
CA ARG A 312 -29.20 -13.33 -10.76
C ARG A 312 -28.60 -14.22 -11.87
N THR A 313 -27.78 -13.62 -12.71
CA THR A 313 -27.05 -14.28 -13.79
C THR A 313 -25.57 -13.99 -13.67
N HIS A 314 -24.75 -14.83 -14.30
CA HIS A 314 -23.29 -14.72 -14.32
C HIS A 314 -22.79 -14.37 -15.75
N LEU A 315 -23.69 -13.88 -16.60
CA LEU A 315 -23.36 -13.43 -17.95
C LEU A 315 -24.19 -12.18 -18.27
N ALA A 316 -23.55 -11.18 -18.85
CA ALA A 316 -24.15 -9.96 -19.41
C ALA A 316 -23.77 -9.84 -20.88
N ILE A 317 -24.66 -9.26 -21.68
CA ILE A 317 -24.38 -8.95 -23.09
C ILE A 317 -23.97 -7.48 -23.19
N VAL A 318 -22.88 -7.22 -23.88
CA VAL A 318 -22.37 -5.88 -24.11
C VAL A 318 -22.87 -5.38 -25.46
N MET A 319 -23.48 -4.20 -25.46
CA MET A 319 -24.03 -3.57 -26.66
C MET A 319 -23.10 -2.47 -27.17
N ASP A 320 -22.99 -2.38 -28.49
CA ASP A 320 -22.34 -1.25 -29.17
C ASP A 320 -23.27 -0.03 -29.24
N GLU A 321 -22.73 1.07 -29.76
CA GLU A 321 -23.44 2.34 -29.97
C GLU A 321 -24.57 2.28 -31.02
N TYR A 322 -24.58 1.27 -31.87
CA TYR A 322 -25.60 1.05 -32.91
C TYR A 322 -26.71 0.10 -32.47
N GLY A 323 -26.62 -0.45 -31.25
CA GLY A 323 -27.57 -1.42 -30.69
C GLY A 323 -27.31 -2.87 -31.10
N GLY A 324 -26.17 -3.16 -31.72
CA GLY A 324 -25.67 -4.50 -31.98
C GLY A 324 -24.99 -5.11 -30.75
N THR A 325 -24.63 -6.39 -30.84
CA THR A 325 -23.87 -7.06 -29.78
C THR A 325 -22.37 -6.84 -30.00
N ALA A 326 -21.73 -6.10 -29.09
CA ALA A 326 -20.28 -5.90 -29.07
C ALA A 326 -19.53 -7.11 -28.50
N GLY A 327 -20.15 -7.79 -27.52
CA GLY A 327 -19.52 -8.89 -26.81
C GLY A 327 -20.35 -9.44 -25.66
N LEU A 328 -19.72 -10.21 -24.79
CA LEU A 328 -20.29 -10.66 -23.52
C LEU A 328 -19.27 -10.50 -22.39
N ILE A 329 -19.76 -10.39 -21.16
CA ILE A 329 -18.94 -10.41 -19.93
C ILE A 329 -19.52 -11.45 -18.99
N THR A 330 -18.65 -12.27 -18.41
CA THR A 330 -18.99 -13.24 -17.36
C THR A 330 -18.56 -12.74 -15.99
N ILE A 331 -19.09 -13.36 -14.92
CA ILE A 331 -18.65 -12.99 -13.57
C ILE A 331 -17.20 -13.41 -13.35
N GLU A 332 -16.81 -14.51 -13.99
CA GLU A 332 -15.45 -15.05 -13.99
C GLU A 332 -14.46 -14.04 -14.59
N ASP A 333 -14.79 -13.41 -15.73
CA ASP A 333 -13.95 -12.34 -16.33
C ASP A 333 -13.78 -11.14 -15.37
N LEU A 334 -14.85 -10.74 -14.67
CA LEU A 334 -14.78 -9.66 -13.67
C LEU A 334 -13.90 -10.01 -12.47
N PHE A 335 -13.83 -11.28 -12.09
CA PHE A 335 -12.94 -11.74 -11.01
C PHE A 335 -11.49 -11.84 -11.46
N GLU A 336 -11.25 -12.25 -12.71
CA GLU A 336 -9.92 -12.36 -13.32
C GLU A 336 -9.19 -11.01 -13.32
N GLU A 337 -9.90 -9.90 -13.60
CA GLU A 337 -9.31 -8.55 -13.55
C GLU A 337 -8.80 -8.15 -12.17
N VAL A 338 -9.35 -8.72 -11.09
CA VAL A 338 -8.98 -8.37 -9.72
C VAL A 338 -7.95 -9.34 -9.13
N VAL A 339 -8.18 -10.63 -9.34
CA VAL A 339 -7.41 -11.69 -8.69
C VAL A 339 -6.27 -12.17 -9.60
N GLY A 340 -6.36 -11.89 -10.90
CA GLY A 340 -5.64 -12.63 -11.95
C GLY A 340 -6.29 -13.99 -12.18
N ASP A 341 -5.66 -14.81 -13.03
CA ASP A 341 -6.07 -16.19 -13.30
C ASP A 341 -6.30 -16.97 -12.00
N ILE A 342 -7.56 -17.17 -11.63
CA ILE A 342 -7.95 -18.17 -10.64
C ILE A 342 -7.94 -19.48 -11.40
N ASN A 343 -6.80 -20.17 -11.42
CA ASN A 343 -6.64 -21.47 -12.08
C ASN A 343 -7.58 -22.52 -11.45
N GLU A 344 -8.85 -22.52 -11.87
CA GLU A 344 -9.85 -23.55 -11.59
C GLU A 344 -9.62 -24.75 -12.50
N GLY A 345 -8.60 -25.56 -12.21
CA GLY A 345 -8.38 -26.76 -12.99
C GLY A 345 -7.14 -27.53 -12.62
N VAL A 346 -7.33 -28.64 -11.91
CA VAL A 346 -6.34 -29.71 -11.73
C VAL A 346 -5.92 -30.26 -13.08
N THR A 347 -4.95 -29.63 -13.75
CA THR A 347 -3.88 -30.20 -14.61
C THR A 347 -3.14 -29.06 -15.32
N GLU A 348 -2.25 -28.37 -14.61
CA GLU A 348 -1.09 -27.77 -15.28
C GLU A 348 0.10 -28.66 -15.00
N GLN A 349 0.76 -29.08 -16.07
CA GLN A 349 2.10 -29.65 -15.95
C GLN A 349 2.96 -28.59 -15.26
N PRO A 350 3.72 -28.95 -14.21
CA PRO A 350 4.63 -28.02 -13.56
C PRO A 350 5.51 -27.33 -14.59
N GLU A 351 5.75 -26.02 -14.42
CA GLU A 351 6.55 -25.19 -15.34
C GLU A 351 7.92 -25.80 -15.65
N MET A 352 8.43 -26.59 -14.70
CA MET A 352 9.62 -27.40 -14.84
C MET A 352 9.48 -28.74 -14.09
N TYR A 353 9.82 -29.85 -14.73
CA TYR A 353 9.88 -31.16 -14.07
C TYR A 353 10.87 -32.12 -14.72
N TRP A 354 11.34 -33.08 -13.94
CA TRP A 354 12.15 -34.19 -14.42
C TRP A 354 11.24 -35.34 -14.85
N ASP A 355 11.43 -35.86 -16.07
CA ASP A 355 10.78 -37.10 -16.48
C ASP A 355 11.44 -38.33 -15.83
N SER A 356 10.82 -39.49 -15.98
CA SER A 356 11.35 -40.77 -15.49
C SER A 356 12.67 -41.20 -16.16
N SER A 357 13.06 -40.53 -17.24
CA SER A 357 14.27 -40.80 -18.03
C SER A 357 15.42 -39.88 -17.62
N GLY A 358 15.20 -38.93 -16.71
CA GLY A 358 16.20 -37.95 -16.27
C GLY A 358 16.35 -36.76 -17.21
N ASN A 359 15.37 -36.48 -18.07
CA ASN A 359 15.32 -35.25 -18.87
C ASN A 359 14.53 -34.16 -18.15
N LEU A 360 14.99 -32.92 -18.27
CA LEU A 360 14.30 -31.77 -17.72
C LEU A 360 13.33 -31.20 -18.75
N HIS A 361 12.04 -31.24 -18.45
CA HIS A 361 11.00 -30.58 -19.21
C HIS A 361 10.81 -29.17 -18.68
N VAL A 362 10.75 -28.19 -19.58
CA VAL A 362 10.67 -26.77 -19.23
C VAL A 362 9.69 -26.05 -20.16
N MET A 363 8.77 -25.28 -19.59
CA MET A 363 7.87 -24.41 -20.35
C MET A 363 8.66 -23.25 -20.98
N GLY A 364 8.23 -22.82 -22.17
CA GLY A 364 8.89 -21.73 -22.91
C GLY A 364 8.88 -20.38 -22.18
N THR A 365 8.00 -20.20 -21.21
CA THR A 365 7.89 -19.01 -20.34
C THR A 365 8.92 -18.95 -19.22
N VAL A 366 9.52 -20.08 -18.86
CA VAL A 366 10.52 -20.17 -17.77
C VAL A 366 11.76 -19.36 -18.12
N ARG A 367 12.35 -18.73 -17.10
CA ARG A 367 13.55 -17.92 -17.28
C ARG A 367 14.79 -18.79 -17.45
N ILE A 368 15.74 -18.32 -18.24
CA ILE A 368 16.96 -19.07 -18.57
C ILE A 368 17.84 -19.29 -17.31
N ASP A 369 17.89 -18.31 -16.41
CA ASP A 369 18.60 -18.38 -15.13
C ASP A 369 18.01 -19.45 -14.21
N GLU A 370 16.68 -19.55 -14.12
CA GLU A 370 15.98 -20.60 -13.37
C GLU A 370 16.27 -22.00 -13.92
N VAL A 371 16.38 -22.16 -15.24
CA VAL A 371 16.84 -23.43 -15.87
C VAL A 371 18.28 -23.75 -15.49
N GLY A 372 19.14 -22.73 -15.45
CA GLY A 372 20.52 -22.85 -15.00
C GLY A 372 20.62 -23.33 -13.55
N GLU A 373 19.86 -22.73 -12.64
CA GLU A 373 19.80 -23.13 -11.23
C GLU A 373 19.34 -24.58 -11.05
N ALA A 374 18.30 -24.99 -11.78
CA ALA A 374 17.78 -26.36 -11.74
C ALA A 374 18.79 -27.41 -12.25
N LEU A 375 19.63 -27.03 -13.20
CA LEU A 375 20.70 -27.86 -13.75
C LEU A 375 22.04 -27.71 -13.00
N GLY A 376 22.14 -26.78 -12.06
CA GLY A 376 23.37 -26.48 -11.32
C GLY A 376 24.49 -25.87 -12.18
N ILE A 377 24.13 -25.14 -13.24
CA ILE A 377 25.07 -24.52 -14.20
C ILE A 377 24.74 -23.04 -14.40
N PRO A 378 25.75 -22.17 -14.58
CA PRO A 378 25.49 -20.77 -14.91
C PRO A 378 24.92 -20.69 -16.33
N LEU A 379 23.68 -20.23 -16.45
CA LEU A 379 22.98 -20.10 -17.71
C LEU A 379 22.21 -18.78 -17.74
N GLU A 380 22.75 -17.78 -18.44
CA GLU A 380 22.18 -16.43 -18.52
C GLU A 380 22.45 -15.87 -19.92
N HIS A 381 21.62 -14.93 -20.37
CA HIS A 381 21.81 -14.21 -21.64
C HIS A 381 21.50 -12.72 -21.45
N GLU A 382 22.27 -11.83 -22.10
CA GLU A 382 22.18 -10.37 -21.86
C GLU A 382 20.87 -9.74 -22.35
N GLU A 383 20.36 -10.18 -23.51
CA GLU A 383 19.20 -9.57 -24.17
C GLU A 383 17.91 -10.41 -24.08
N VAL A 384 18.01 -11.66 -23.62
CA VAL A 384 16.93 -12.65 -23.72
C VAL A 384 16.78 -13.34 -22.39
N TYR A 385 15.56 -13.40 -21.87
CA TYR A 385 15.33 -13.85 -20.50
C TYR A 385 14.61 -15.20 -20.40
N THR A 386 13.91 -15.65 -21.44
CA THR A 386 13.07 -16.86 -21.41
C THR A 386 13.57 -17.94 -22.35
N VAL A 387 13.23 -19.20 -22.07
CA VAL A 387 13.57 -20.35 -22.92
C VAL A 387 13.04 -20.18 -24.34
N SER A 388 11.77 -19.76 -24.50
CA SER A 388 11.16 -19.52 -25.80
C SER A 388 11.87 -18.41 -26.57
N GLY A 389 12.24 -17.32 -25.87
CA GLY A 389 13.03 -16.24 -26.46
C GLY A 389 14.39 -16.72 -26.94
N LEU A 390 15.08 -17.54 -26.14
CA LEU A 390 16.42 -18.05 -26.46
C LEU A 390 16.36 -18.95 -27.70
N VAL A 391 15.38 -19.85 -27.76
CA VAL A 391 15.19 -20.75 -28.90
C VAL A 391 14.84 -19.98 -30.17
N LEU A 392 13.96 -18.99 -30.08
CA LEU A 392 13.60 -18.13 -31.22
C LEU A 392 14.80 -17.36 -31.76
N MET A 393 15.59 -16.76 -30.86
CA MET A 393 16.80 -16.01 -31.22
C MET A 393 17.83 -16.92 -31.92
N LEU A 394 18.07 -18.13 -31.40
CA LEU A 394 19.06 -19.06 -31.95
C LEU A 394 18.60 -19.72 -33.26
N LEU A 395 17.30 -19.94 -33.44
CA LEU A 395 16.76 -20.49 -34.68
C LEU A 395 16.64 -19.46 -35.81
N ASP A 396 16.52 -18.17 -35.46
CA ASP A 396 16.26 -17.05 -36.38
C ASP A 396 15.06 -17.31 -37.34
N ARG A 397 14.08 -18.05 -36.83
CA ARG A 397 12.83 -18.41 -37.53
C ARG A 397 11.83 -19.00 -36.54
N GLN A 398 10.59 -19.17 -36.98
CA GLN A 398 9.55 -19.79 -36.16
C GLN A 398 9.91 -21.25 -35.79
N PRO A 399 9.83 -21.64 -34.50
CA PRO A 399 10.18 -22.97 -34.03
C PRO A 399 9.17 -24.00 -34.54
N ARG A 400 9.66 -25.22 -34.78
CA ARG A 400 8.84 -26.40 -35.05
C ARG A 400 9.21 -27.49 -34.06
N VAL A 401 8.25 -28.35 -33.74
CA VAL A 401 8.47 -29.56 -32.93
C VAL A 401 9.64 -30.36 -33.52
N GLY A 402 10.56 -30.79 -32.65
CA GLY A 402 11.81 -31.48 -32.99
C GLY A 402 12.97 -30.56 -33.39
N ASN A 403 12.79 -29.23 -33.39
CA ASN A 403 13.93 -28.32 -33.56
C ASN A 403 14.83 -28.35 -32.32
N GLN A 404 16.13 -28.30 -32.55
CA GLN A 404 17.14 -28.33 -31.50
C GLN A 404 18.04 -27.11 -31.62
N VAL A 405 18.34 -26.49 -30.49
CA VAL A 405 19.36 -25.43 -30.37
C VAL A 405 20.29 -25.73 -29.21
N VAL A 406 21.50 -25.17 -29.28
CA VAL A 406 22.51 -25.32 -28.24
C VAL A 406 22.94 -23.93 -27.77
N TYR A 407 22.94 -23.73 -26.46
CA TYR A 407 23.43 -22.52 -25.82
C TYR A 407 24.28 -22.89 -24.61
N GLY A 408 25.53 -22.40 -24.56
CA GLY A 408 26.51 -22.88 -23.59
C GLY A 408 26.72 -24.40 -23.71
N ASN A 409 26.65 -25.11 -22.58
CA ASN A 409 26.74 -26.57 -22.50
C ASN A 409 25.35 -27.25 -22.40
N VAL A 410 24.30 -26.63 -22.94
CA VAL A 410 22.92 -27.10 -22.82
C VAL A 410 22.26 -27.20 -24.18
N LYS A 411 21.61 -28.34 -24.43
CA LYS A 411 20.76 -28.55 -25.61
C LYS A 411 19.30 -28.36 -25.23
N PHE A 412 18.57 -27.58 -26.04
CA PHE A 412 17.13 -27.38 -25.96
C PHE A 412 16.47 -28.04 -27.17
N GLU A 413 15.50 -28.92 -26.94
CA GLU A 413 14.73 -29.62 -27.97
C GLU A 413 13.24 -29.28 -27.84
N VAL A 414 12.67 -28.68 -28.88
CA VAL A 414 11.27 -28.22 -28.89
C VAL A 414 10.31 -29.41 -28.96
N ILE A 415 9.45 -29.56 -27.96
CA ILE A 415 8.44 -30.63 -27.87
C ILE A 415 7.07 -30.14 -28.34
N SER A 416 6.73 -28.90 -28.01
CA SER A 416 5.46 -28.27 -28.42
C SER A 416 5.65 -26.79 -28.71
N VAL A 417 4.75 -26.24 -29.51
CA VAL A 417 4.73 -24.83 -29.91
C VAL A 417 3.33 -24.26 -29.72
N ARG A 418 3.24 -23.04 -29.19
CA ARG A 418 1.98 -22.31 -29.00
C ARG A 418 2.10 -20.96 -29.69
N GLY A 419 1.26 -20.73 -30.70
CA GLY A 419 1.36 -19.56 -31.56
C GLY A 419 2.69 -19.51 -32.32
N HIS A 420 3.50 -18.48 -32.07
CA HIS A 420 4.81 -18.29 -32.71
C HIS A 420 6.00 -18.66 -31.83
N GLY A 421 5.78 -19.08 -30.58
CA GLY A 421 6.83 -19.42 -29.63
C GLY A 421 6.88 -20.92 -29.28
N VAL A 422 7.95 -21.30 -28.60
CA VAL A 422 8.06 -22.59 -27.93
C VAL A 422 7.09 -22.61 -26.75
N GLU A 423 6.33 -23.69 -26.63
CA GLU A 423 5.47 -23.97 -25.47
C GLU A 423 6.20 -24.83 -24.45
N GLU A 424 6.87 -25.91 -24.88
CA GLU A 424 7.68 -26.79 -24.04
C GLU A 424 8.95 -27.24 -24.76
N CYS A 425 10.06 -27.30 -24.01
CA CYS A 425 11.33 -27.88 -24.43
C CYS A 425 11.78 -28.98 -23.47
N ILE A 426 12.46 -29.99 -24.02
CA ILE A 426 13.37 -30.83 -23.24
C ILE A 426 14.73 -30.15 -23.21
N VAL A 427 15.29 -30.03 -22.01
CA VAL A 427 16.59 -29.44 -21.75
C VAL A 427 17.53 -30.52 -21.25
N THR A 428 18.69 -30.64 -21.90
CA THR A 428 19.69 -31.66 -21.55
C THR A 428 21.09 -31.04 -21.48
N PRO A 429 21.82 -31.22 -20.37
CA PRO A 429 23.23 -30.84 -20.32
C PRO A 429 24.04 -31.71 -21.28
N LEU A 430 24.86 -31.07 -22.12
CA LEU A 430 25.83 -31.74 -22.97
C LEU A 430 27.02 -32.11 -22.08
N SER A 431 27.26 -33.41 -21.88
CA SER A 431 28.52 -33.86 -21.27
C SER A 431 29.68 -33.36 -22.14
N PRO A 432 30.77 -32.82 -21.56
CA PRO A 432 31.95 -32.50 -22.33
C PRO A 432 32.40 -33.77 -23.05
N SER A 433 32.50 -33.74 -24.38
CA SER A 433 33.05 -34.88 -25.09
C SER A 433 34.49 -35.05 -24.63
N ASN A 434 34.81 -36.16 -23.97
CA ASN A 434 36.17 -36.68 -23.95
C ASN A 434 36.56 -36.99 -25.39
N SER A 435 37.10 -36.01 -26.08
CA SER A 435 37.85 -36.19 -27.32
C SER A 435 39.33 -36.03 -26.97
N GLU A 436 40.03 -37.17 -27.02
CA GLU A 436 41.49 -37.31 -27.05
C GLU A 436 42.15 -36.46 -28.14
#